data_AF-A0A7K2X331-F1
#
_entry.id   AF-A0A7K2X331-F1
#
_cell.length_a   1.000
_cell.length_b   1.000
_cell.length_c   1.000
_cell.angle_alpha   90.00
_cell.angle_beta   90.00
_cell.angle_gamma   90.00
#
_symmetry.space_group_name_H-M   'P 1'
#
loop_
_entity.id
_entity.type
_entity.pdbx_description
1 polymer ?
#
loop_
_entity_poly.entity_id
_entity_poly.type
_entity_poly.pdbx_seq_one_letter_code
_entity_poly.pdbx_strand_id
1 'polypeptide(L)'
;MRWAAVAAAHGRAMTPATDWHELIGADPSYHNASEYGLPGVWDEHPAEGPTPPDVARALIPVLARHTRTPEQCWFGLWNGYGRWDFDRFPSFETPGRDEVLLAGTLADAVSPVSLDEFAELPDLWWPQDRAWCLGGDVDLVSTYIGGSRELVADLLAAPELEARPTAPGEKVG
;
A
#
# COMPACT_ATOMS: atom_id res chain seq x y z
N MET A 1 1.04 -2.08 -12.90
CA MET A 1 1.99 -1.27 -13.71
C MET A 1 3.27 -1.09 -12.89
N ARG A 2 4.46 -1.07 -13.52
CA ARG A 2 5.75 -0.90 -12.81
C ARG A 2 6.31 0.49 -13.01
N TRP A 3 6.62 1.21 -11.94
CA TRP A 3 7.15 2.58 -11.99
C TRP A 3 8.50 2.63 -12.69
N ALA A 4 9.33 1.59 -12.57
CA ALA A 4 10.60 1.49 -13.27
C ALA A 4 10.43 1.50 -14.80
N ALA A 5 9.36 0.90 -15.32
CA ALA A 5 9.06 0.93 -16.75
C ALA A 5 8.67 2.35 -17.20
N VAL A 6 7.90 3.07 -16.37
CA VAL A 6 7.52 4.47 -16.60
C VAL A 6 8.75 5.38 -16.54
N ALA A 7 9.59 5.23 -15.53
CA ALA A 7 10.84 5.97 -15.38
C ALA A 7 11.76 5.79 -16.57
N ALA A 8 11.94 4.54 -17.03
CA ALA A 8 12.74 4.23 -18.21
C ALA A 8 12.17 4.89 -19.48
N ALA A 9 10.85 4.88 -19.67
CA ALA A 9 10.20 5.51 -20.81
C ALA A 9 10.32 7.04 -20.80
N HIS A 10 10.34 7.66 -19.62
CA HIS A 10 10.56 9.10 -19.45
C HIS A 10 12.05 9.49 -19.35
N GLY A 11 12.98 8.51 -19.41
CA GLY A 11 14.42 8.74 -19.28
C GLY A 11 14.85 9.25 -17.89
N ARG A 12 14.08 8.94 -16.85
CA ARG A 12 14.29 9.39 -15.46
C ARG A 12 14.81 8.25 -14.58
N ALA A 13 15.66 8.60 -13.61
CA ALA A 13 16.07 7.68 -12.56
C ALA A 13 15.05 7.71 -11.42
N MET A 14 14.68 6.55 -10.89
CA MET A 14 13.90 6.45 -9.66
C MET A 14 14.80 6.47 -8.44
N THR A 15 14.39 7.25 -7.45
CA THR A 15 14.90 7.25 -6.09
C THR A 15 13.80 6.78 -5.13
N PRO A 16 14.11 6.42 -3.87
CA PRO A 16 13.11 6.08 -2.87
C PRO A 16 12.11 7.19 -2.56
N ALA A 17 12.51 8.45 -2.76
CA ALA A 17 11.66 9.63 -2.56
C ALA A 17 11.03 10.13 -3.87
N THR A 18 11.09 9.34 -4.95
CA THR A 18 10.50 9.72 -6.23
C THR A 18 8.99 9.69 -6.09
N ASP A 19 8.41 10.87 -6.31
CA ASP A 19 6.97 11.14 -6.36
C ASP A 19 6.43 10.82 -7.76
N TRP A 20 5.22 10.27 -7.85
CA TRP A 20 4.64 9.86 -9.13
C TRP A 20 4.45 11.05 -10.09
N HIS A 21 3.90 12.17 -9.62
CA HIS A 21 3.66 13.35 -10.44
C HIS A 21 4.98 13.96 -10.91
N GLU A 22 5.99 13.95 -10.04
CA GLU A 22 7.37 14.27 -10.43
C GLU A 22 7.95 13.28 -11.44
N LEU A 23 7.55 12.00 -11.44
CA LEU A 23 8.04 11.00 -12.40
C LEU A 23 7.48 11.24 -13.80
N ILE A 24 6.19 11.51 -13.93
CA ILE A 24 5.54 11.76 -15.22
C ILE A 24 5.69 13.23 -15.67
N GLY A 25 6.13 14.12 -14.78
CA GLY A 25 6.25 15.56 -15.06
C GLY A 25 4.89 16.27 -15.11
N ALA A 26 3.93 15.78 -14.31
CA ALA A 26 2.59 16.35 -14.19
C ALA A 26 2.50 17.24 -12.94
N ASP A 27 1.51 18.13 -12.93
CA ASP A 27 1.16 18.90 -11.73
C ASP A 27 0.55 17.97 -10.65
N PRO A 28 0.78 18.16 -9.35
CA PRO A 28 0.19 17.34 -8.29
C PRO A 28 -1.35 17.29 -8.31
N SER A 29 -2.02 18.32 -8.86
CA SER A 29 -3.48 18.31 -9.04
C SER A 29 -3.93 17.53 -10.28
N TYR A 30 -3.01 16.88 -11.00
CA TYR A 30 -3.32 16.05 -12.15
C TYR A 30 -3.93 14.73 -11.69
N HIS A 31 -5.26 14.72 -11.62
CA HIS A 31 -6.04 13.49 -11.53
C HIS A 31 -6.41 13.13 -12.96
N ASN A 32 -6.06 11.93 -13.40
CA ASN A 32 -6.04 11.50 -14.80
C ASN A 32 -7.46 11.48 -15.43
N ALA A 33 -8.00 12.65 -15.76
CA ALA A 33 -9.41 12.79 -16.08
C ALA A 33 -9.73 12.62 -17.58
N SER A 34 -8.74 12.59 -18.49
CA SER A 34 -9.05 12.56 -19.93
C SER A 34 -7.90 12.17 -20.90
N GLU A 35 -6.63 12.10 -20.48
CA GLU A 35 -5.53 11.69 -21.36
C GLU A 35 -5.07 10.27 -21.01
N TYR A 36 -5.19 9.37 -21.99
CA TYR A 36 -4.66 8.01 -21.91
C TYR A 36 -3.15 8.08 -21.65
N GLY A 37 -2.65 7.24 -20.73
CA GLY A 37 -1.22 7.18 -20.41
C GLY A 37 -0.34 6.84 -21.62
N LEU A 38 0.97 6.63 -21.40
CA LEU A 38 1.88 6.31 -22.49
C LEU A 38 1.63 4.87 -23.02
N PRO A 39 1.15 4.69 -24.28
CA PRO A 39 0.73 3.38 -24.77
C PRO A 39 1.86 2.33 -24.68
N GLY A 40 1.57 1.20 -24.04
CA GLY A 40 2.54 0.13 -23.83
C GLY A 40 3.51 0.34 -22.65
N VAL A 41 3.33 1.41 -21.88
CA VAL A 41 4.13 1.73 -20.68
C VAL A 41 3.23 1.91 -19.46
N TRP A 42 2.18 2.71 -19.56
CA TRP A 42 1.14 2.86 -18.54
C TRP A 42 -0.14 3.41 -19.18
N ASP A 43 -1.29 2.88 -18.81
CA ASP A 43 -2.57 3.30 -19.41
C ASP A 43 -3.31 4.30 -18.51
N GLU A 44 -3.14 4.19 -17.18
CA GLU A 44 -3.81 5.00 -16.16
C GLU A 44 -2.87 5.33 -14.97
N HIS A 45 -3.15 6.43 -14.27
CA HIS A 45 -2.43 6.85 -13.06
C HIS A 45 -2.50 5.75 -11.99
N PRO A 46 -1.44 5.52 -11.18
CA PRO A 46 -1.52 4.57 -10.08
C PRO A 46 -2.69 4.95 -9.18
N ALA A 47 -3.45 3.94 -8.78
CA ALA A 47 -4.55 4.14 -7.85
C ALA A 47 -3.99 4.68 -6.53
N GLU A 48 -4.58 5.78 -6.07
CA GLU A 48 -4.50 6.23 -4.67
C GLU A 48 -5.44 5.36 -3.85
N GLY A 49 -5.01 4.92 -2.66
CA GLY A 49 -5.82 3.99 -1.90
C GLY A 49 -5.04 3.02 -1.03
N PRO A 50 -5.77 2.13 -0.34
CA PRO A 50 -5.15 1.06 0.40
C PRO A 50 -4.38 0.15 -0.55
N THR A 51 -3.48 -0.65 0.02
CA THR A 51 -2.58 -1.52 -0.75
C THR A 51 -3.36 -2.34 -1.80
N PRO A 52 -3.00 -2.25 -3.10
CA PRO A 52 -3.74 -2.93 -4.16
C PRO A 52 -3.89 -4.44 -3.91
N PRO A 53 -5.04 -5.07 -4.25
CA PRO A 53 -5.31 -6.46 -3.91
C PRO A 53 -4.28 -7.47 -4.45
N ASP A 54 -3.67 -7.22 -5.61
CA ASP A 54 -2.60 -8.05 -6.18
C ASP A 54 -1.28 -7.91 -5.40
N VAL A 55 -0.91 -6.67 -5.04
CA VAL A 55 0.24 -6.37 -4.18
C VAL A 55 0.04 -7.01 -2.80
N ALA A 56 -1.13 -6.83 -2.19
CA ALA A 56 -1.52 -7.47 -0.94
C ALA A 56 -1.34 -9.00 -0.97
N ARG A 57 -1.82 -9.67 -2.03
CA ARG A 57 -1.67 -11.13 -2.19
C ARG A 57 -0.21 -11.55 -2.33
N ALA A 58 0.63 -10.75 -2.99
CA ALA A 58 2.07 -11.01 -3.10
C ALA A 58 2.81 -10.79 -1.76
N LEU A 59 2.35 -9.85 -0.93
CA LEU A 59 2.95 -9.52 0.36
C LEU A 59 2.67 -10.57 1.44
N ILE A 60 1.43 -11.09 1.52
CA ILE A 60 1.00 -12.06 2.54
C ILE A 60 2.00 -13.21 2.77
N PRO A 61 2.46 -13.96 1.74
CA PRO A 61 3.38 -15.08 1.95
C PRO A 61 4.76 -14.64 2.48
N VAL A 62 5.22 -13.43 2.16
CA VAL A 62 6.46 -12.87 2.70
C VAL A 62 6.26 -12.47 4.15
N LEU A 63 5.23 -11.66 4.45
CA LEU A 63 4.91 -11.18 5.80
C LEU A 63 4.67 -12.33 6.79
N ALA A 64 4.02 -13.41 6.33
CA ALA A 64 3.74 -14.60 7.15
C ALA A 64 5.02 -15.29 7.67
N ARG A 65 6.13 -15.24 6.92
CA ARG A 65 7.42 -15.83 7.33
C ARG A 65 8.12 -15.03 8.43
N HIS A 66 7.76 -13.76 8.57
CA HIS A 66 8.41 -12.80 9.46
C HIS A 66 7.55 -12.44 10.68
N THR A 67 6.56 -13.26 11.01
CA THR A 67 5.80 -13.17 12.27
C THR A 67 5.60 -14.56 12.86
N ARG A 68 5.46 -14.63 14.18
CA ARG A 68 5.09 -15.84 14.92
C ARG A 68 3.59 -15.96 15.16
N THR A 69 2.81 -14.95 14.78
CA THR A 69 1.36 -14.90 15.03
C THR A 69 0.56 -14.55 13.76
N PRO A 70 0.74 -15.27 12.63
CA PRO A 70 0.00 -14.99 11.40
C PRO A 70 -1.51 -15.21 11.52
N GLU A 71 -1.95 -16.00 12.49
CA GLU A 71 -3.36 -16.22 12.83
C GLU A 71 -3.98 -15.09 13.65
N GLN A 72 -3.18 -14.13 14.13
CA GLN A 72 -3.65 -13.01 14.92
C GLN A 72 -3.00 -11.71 14.44
N CYS A 73 -3.70 -11.05 13.53
CA CYS A 73 -3.39 -9.74 12.98
C CYS A 73 -4.46 -8.73 13.38
N TRP A 74 -4.02 -7.48 13.42
CA TRP A 74 -4.84 -6.31 13.60
C TRP A 74 -4.83 -5.50 12.31
N PHE A 75 -5.93 -4.83 12.08
CA PHE A 75 -6.18 -4.03 10.89
C PHE A 75 -6.76 -2.67 11.32
N GLY A 76 -6.19 -1.60 10.80
CA GLY A 76 -6.80 -0.27 10.80
C GLY A 76 -7.47 -0.06 9.46
N LEU A 77 -8.75 0.32 9.49
CA LEU A 77 -9.52 0.70 8.31
C LEU A 77 -10.11 2.08 8.52
N TRP A 78 -9.89 2.99 7.58
CA TRP A 78 -10.32 4.37 7.75
C TRP A 78 -11.85 4.47 7.80
N ASN A 79 -12.37 5.00 8.90
CA ASN A 79 -13.81 5.19 9.11
C ASN A 79 -14.43 6.16 8.07
N GLY A 80 -13.61 6.99 7.42
CA GLY A 80 -14.06 8.02 6.49
C GLY A 80 -14.46 7.54 5.09
N TYR A 81 -14.22 6.28 4.72
CA TYR A 81 -14.69 5.75 3.43
C TYR A 81 -16.22 5.78 3.28
N GLY A 82 -16.95 5.69 4.39
CA GLY A 82 -18.39 5.97 4.46
C GLY A 82 -19.32 4.93 3.80
N ARG A 83 -18.80 3.78 3.33
CA ARG A 83 -19.63 2.72 2.72
C ARG A 83 -20.29 1.81 3.76
N TRP A 84 -19.67 1.63 4.92
CA TRP A 84 -20.11 0.72 5.96
C TRP A 84 -20.25 1.44 7.31
N ASP A 85 -21.19 0.97 8.13
CA ASP A 85 -21.34 1.42 9.52
C ASP A 85 -20.45 0.57 10.44
N PHE A 86 -19.43 1.22 10.99
CA PHE A 86 -18.48 0.64 11.92
C PHE A 86 -18.63 1.15 13.37
N ASP A 87 -19.68 1.89 13.71
CA ASP A 87 -19.87 2.55 15.02
C ASP A 87 -19.81 1.58 16.22
N ARG A 88 -20.06 0.29 15.97
CA ARG A 88 -19.99 -0.79 16.97
C ARG A 88 -18.57 -1.29 17.26
N PHE A 89 -17.59 -0.93 16.45
CA PHE A 89 -16.21 -1.36 16.60
C PHE A 89 -15.37 -0.27 17.29
N PRO A 90 -14.34 -0.65 18.05
CA PRO A 90 -13.40 0.33 18.59
C PRO A 90 -12.64 1.01 17.45
N SER A 91 -12.30 2.29 17.62
CA SER A 91 -11.43 3.04 16.72
C SER A 91 -10.21 3.62 17.44
N PHE A 92 -9.22 4.07 16.66
CA PHE A 92 -8.03 4.75 17.15
C PHE A 92 -7.58 5.83 16.16
N GLU A 93 -6.91 6.86 16.67
CA GLU A 93 -6.43 7.97 15.84
C GLU A 93 -5.05 7.69 15.22
N THR A 94 -4.91 8.04 13.95
CA THR A 94 -3.63 8.26 13.27
C THR A 94 -3.60 9.72 12.76
N PRO A 95 -2.46 10.26 12.31
CA PRO A 95 -2.41 11.64 11.84
C PRO A 95 -3.42 11.93 10.71
N GLY A 96 -4.51 12.62 11.04
CA GLY A 96 -5.54 13.01 10.08
C GLY A 96 -6.59 11.93 9.77
N ARG A 97 -6.61 10.79 10.48
CA ARG A 97 -7.60 9.72 10.30
C ARG A 97 -8.10 9.14 11.63
N ASP A 98 -9.33 8.65 11.60
CA ASP A 98 -9.93 7.79 12.62
C ASP A 98 -10.05 6.39 12.02
N GLU A 99 -9.28 5.46 12.58
CA GLU A 99 -9.13 4.09 12.07
C GLU A 99 -10.00 3.14 12.89
N VAL A 100 -10.88 2.41 12.24
CA VAL A 100 -11.60 1.28 12.83
C VAL A 100 -10.61 0.16 13.10
N LEU A 101 -10.58 -0.35 14.33
CA LEU A 101 -9.73 -1.46 14.72
C LEU A 101 -10.46 -2.80 14.50
N LEU A 102 -9.99 -3.56 13.53
CA LEU A 102 -10.44 -4.91 13.21
C LEU A 102 -9.35 -5.93 13.55
N ALA A 103 -9.74 -7.20 13.68
CA ALA A 103 -8.83 -8.30 13.95
C ALA A 103 -9.21 -9.55 13.15
N GLY A 104 -8.21 -10.33 12.77
CA GLY A 104 -8.38 -11.56 12.00
C GLY A 104 -7.06 -12.27 11.78
N THR A 105 -7.02 -13.18 10.83
CA THR A 105 -5.78 -13.79 10.34
C THR A 105 -5.13 -12.88 9.30
N LEU A 106 -3.85 -13.05 9.03
CA LEU A 106 -3.17 -12.33 7.95
C LEU A 106 -3.84 -12.54 6.58
N ALA A 107 -4.45 -13.70 6.35
CA ALA A 107 -5.16 -13.98 5.11
C ALA A 107 -6.46 -13.17 4.97
N ASP A 108 -7.03 -12.69 6.07
CA ASP A 108 -8.24 -11.86 6.06
C ASP A 108 -7.98 -10.44 5.55
N ALA A 109 -6.71 -10.04 5.41
CA ALA A 109 -6.32 -8.72 4.90
C ALA A 109 -6.78 -8.44 3.46
N VAL A 110 -7.14 -9.49 2.70
CA VAL A 110 -7.71 -9.40 1.34
C VAL A 110 -9.18 -9.82 1.30
N SER A 111 -9.81 -9.95 2.46
CA SER A 111 -11.20 -10.35 2.61
C SER A 111 -12.11 -9.12 2.81
N PRO A 112 -13.30 -9.07 2.20
CA PRO A 112 -13.80 -10.02 1.21
C PRO A 112 -13.00 -9.92 -0.09
N VAL A 113 -12.82 -11.06 -0.78
CA VAL A 113 -12.22 -11.07 -2.12
C VAL A 113 -13.23 -10.42 -3.08
N SER A 114 -13.12 -9.10 -3.22
CA SER A 114 -13.95 -8.33 -4.13
C SER A 114 -13.25 -8.16 -5.47
N LEU A 115 -14.05 -8.08 -6.54
CA LEU A 115 -13.60 -7.58 -7.84
C LEU A 115 -13.64 -6.05 -7.91
N ASP A 116 -14.19 -5.40 -6.87
CA ASP A 116 -14.19 -3.96 -6.70
C ASP A 116 -12.79 -3.54 -6.25
N GLU A 117 -12.07 -2.80 -7.10
CA GLU A 117 -10.78 -2.19 -6.76
C GLU A 117 -10.90 -1.17 -5.62
N PHE A 118 -12.13 -0.68 -5.37
CA PHE A 118 -12.49 0.19 -4.26
C PHE A 118 -13.07 -0.57 -3.06
N ALA A 119 -12.93 -1.91 -3.02
CA ALA A 119 -13.21 -2.63 -1.80
C ALA A 119 -12.22 -2.16 -0.73
N GLU A 120 -12.78 -1.66 0.36
CA GLU A 120 -12.08 -1.14 1.53
C GLU A 120 -11.19 -2.21 2.17
N LEU A 121 -10.00 -2.38 1.60
CA LEU A 121 -8.92 -3.11 2.25
C LEU A 121 -8.39 -2.25 3.41
N PRO A 122 -7.92 -2.87 4.49
CA PRO A 122 -7.43 -2.09 5.61
C PRO A 122 -6.21 -1.26 5.20
N ASP A 123 -6.11 -0.04 5.70
CA ASP A 123 -5.01 0.89 5.46
C ASP A 123 -3.76 0.46 6.23
N LEU A 124 -3.93 -0.10 7.44
CA LEU A 124 -2.84 -0.47 8.35
C LEU A 124 -2.92 -1.91 8.79
N TRP A 125 -1.85 -2.69 8.67
CA TRP A 125 -1.82 -4.09 9.11
C TRP A 125 -0.64 -4.35 10.04
N TRP A 126 -0.84 -5.10 11.11
CA TRP A 126 0.26 -5.58 11.95
C TRP A 126 -0.10 -6.89 12.68
N PRO A 127 0.86 -7.81 12.87
CA PRO A 127 0.63 -9.02 13.65
C PRO A 127 0.61 -8.70 15.15
N GLN A 128 0.01 -9.58 15.94
CA GLN A 128 -0.02 -9.47 17.41
C GLN A 128 1.37 -9.33 18.03
N ASP A 129 2.38 -10.02 17.48
CA ASP A 129 3.77 -9.93 17.95
C ASP A 129 4.52 -8.68 17.49
N ARG A 130 3.87 -7.80 16.70
CA ARG A 130 4.39 -6.52 16.18
C ARG A 130 5.72 -6.64 15.45
N ALA A 131 5.98 -7.79 14.82
CA ALA A 131 7.21 -8.03 14.08
C ALA A 131 7.37 -7.12 12.85
N TRP A 132 6.25 -6.62 12.31
CA TRP A 132 6.20 -5.67 11.21
C TRP A 132 4.92 -4.82 11.27
N CYS A 133 4.88 -3.74 10.50
CA CYS A 133 3.69 -2.93 10.26
C CYS A 133 3.67 -2.53 8.79
N LEU A 134 2.51 -2.63 8.15
CA LEU A 134 2.26 -2.21 6.78
C LEU A 134 1.29 -1.04 6.80
N GLY A 135 1.52 -0.04 5.95
CA GLY A 135 0.60 1.07 5.70
C GLY A 135 0.48 1.40 4.22
N GLY A 136 -0.75 1.37 3.69
CA GLY A 136 -1.12 2.05 2.44
C GLY A 136 -2.30 2.95 2.77
N ASP A 137 -2.13 4.27 2.69
CA ASP A 137 -3.16 5.26 2.99
C ASP A 137 -3.86 5.70 1.72
N VAL A 138 -5.10 6.17 1.83
CA VAL A 138 -5.88 6.73 0.73
C VAL A 138 -5.18 7.82 -0.07
N ASP A 139 -4.28 8.59 0.55
CA ASP A 139 -3.54 9.66 -0.12
C ASP A 139 -2.21 9.17 -0.73
N LEU A 140 -1.91 7.87 -0.64
CA LEU A 140 -0.66 7.29 -1.11
C LEU A 140 -0.84 6.42 -2.35
N VAL A 141 0.15 6.50 -3.24
CA VAL A 141 0.29 5.65 -4.42
C VAL A 141 1.30 4.51 -4.20
N SER A 142 1.83 4.41 -2.97
CA SER A 142 2.84 3.44 -2.53
C SER A 142 2.46 2.79 -1.20
N THR A 143 2.79 1.50 -1.05
CA THR A 143 2.67 0.78 0.22
C THR A 143 3.99 0.82 0.99
N TYR A 144 3.93 1.22 2.26
CA TYR A 144 5.06 1.28 3.18
C TYR A 144 5.06 0.11 4.15
N ILE A 145 6.22 -0.50 4.37
CA ILE A 145 6.38 -1.63 5.30
C ILE A 145 7.59 -1.37 6.20
N GLY A 146 7.32 -1.34 7.51
CA GLY A 146 8.35 -1.31 8.55
C GLY A 146 8.53 -2.68 9.19
N GLY A 147 9.77 -3.13 9.38
CA GLY A 147 10.07 -4.39 10.04
C GLY A 147 11.55 -4.68 10.15
N SER A 148 11.90 -5.95 10.34
CA SER A 148 13.29 -6.39 10.45
C SER A 148 14.08 -6.19 9.15
N ARG A 149 15.41 -6.20 9.23
CA ARG A 149 16.27 -6.11 8.03
C ARG A 149 16.11 -7.33 7.15
N GLU A 150 15.85 -8.50 7.75
CA GLU A 150 15.59 -9.75 7.07
C GLU A 150 14.28 -9.67 6.27
N LEU A 151 13.20 -9.12 6.85
CA LEU A 151 11.96 -8.87 6.13
C LEU A 151 12.18 -7.90 4.96
N VAL A 152 12.88 -6.78 5.19
CA VAL A 152 13.18 -5.80 4.14
C VAL A 152 13.98 -6.45 3.00
N ALA A 153 14.98 -7.28 3.31
CA ALA A 153 15.75 -7.98 2.30
C ALA A 153 14.90 -8.94 1.47
N ASP A 154 14.00 -9.71 2.11
CA ASP A 154 13.09 -10.62 1.42
C ASP A 154 12.10 -9.88 0.52
N LEU A 155 11.56 -8.74 0.96
CA LEU A 155 10.67 -7.89 0.16
C LEU A 155 11.40 -7.33 -1.08
N LEU A 156 12.63 -6.87 -0.92
CA LEU A 156 13.45 -6.37 -2.04
C LEU A 156 13.86 -7.46 -3.03
N ALA A 157 13.91 -8.72 -2.57
CA ALA A 157 14.26 -9.87 -3.40
C ALA A 157 13.03 -10.51 -4.09
N ALA A 158 11.81 -10.16 -3.70
CA ALA A 158 10.58 -10.74 -4.25
C ALA A 158 10.32 -10.21 -5.68
N PRO A 159 10.39 -11.06 -6.73
CA PRO A 159 10.28 -10.60 -8.11
C PRO A 159 8.87 -10.12 -8.46
N GLU A 160 7.84 -10.51 -7.72
CA GLU A 160 6.46 -10.08 -7.90
C GLU A 160 6.24 -8.64 -7.41
N LEU A 161 7.09 -8.12 -6.53
CA LEU A 161 7.00 -6.79 -5.94
C LEU A 161 7.97 -5.82 -6.59
N GLU A 162 7.54 -4.56 -6.74
CA GLU A 162 8.45 -3.45 -7.01
C GLU A 162 8.71 -2.70 -5.70
N ALA A 163 9.76 -3.10 -5.00
CA ALA A 163 10.11 -2.53 -3.70
C ALA A 163 11.41 -1.72 -3.75
N ARG A 164 11.47 -0.65 -2.95
CA ARG A 164 12.70 0.13 -2.72
C ARG A 164 12.90 0.40 -1.24
N PRO A 165 14.14 0.42 -0.73
CA PRO A 165 14.40 0.80 0.64
C PRO A 165 14.19 2.30 0.81
N THR A 166 13.56 2.70 1.91
CA THR A 166 13.41 4.11 2.33
C THR A 166 13.86 4.27 3.79
N ALA A 167 14.28 5.47 4.16
CA ALA A 167 14.66 5.81 5.52
C ALA A 167 13.53 6.56 6.26
N PRO A 168 13.40 6.41 7.59
CA PRO A 168 12.47 7.21 8.36
C PRO A 168 12.70 8.72 8.15
N GLY A 169 11.63 9.45 7.83
CA GLY A 169 11.68 10.90 7.60
C GLY A 169 11.97 11.33 6.16
N GLU A 170 12.16 10.38 5.23
CA GLU A 170 12.09 10.69 3.80
C GLU A 170 10.67 11.06 3.39
N LYS A 171 10.53 11.87 2.34
CA LYS A 171 9.23 12.26 1.79
C LYS A 171 8.51 10.99 1.32
N VAL A 172 7.23 10.91 1.70
CA VAL A 172 6.30 9.87 1.27
C VAL A 172 5.70 10.30 -0.07
N GLY A 173 5.54 9.38 -1.02
CA GLY A 173 5.03 9.70 -2.36
C GLY A 173 4.68 8.49 -3.21
#